data_AF-A0A429BJW6-F1
#
_entry.id   AF-A0A429BJW6-F1
#
_cell.length_a   1.000
_cell.length_b   1.000
_cell.length_c   1.000
_cell.angle_alpha   90.00
_cell.angle_beta   90.00
_cell.angle_gamma   90.00
#
_symmetry.space_group_name_H-M   'P 1'
#
loop_
_entity.id
_entity.type
_entity.pdbx_description
1 polymer ?
#
loop_
_entity_poly.entity_id
_entity_poly.type
_entity_poly.pdbx_seq_one_letter_code
_entity_poly.pdbx_strand_id
1 'polypeptide(L)'
;MKRDELIGAIVSFWSQVRRDGDRCWLWTGELNSTGYGRLEWWSGAKRERILAHRLAYLLFTGDDIAGLVVRHDCDTPLCCNPAHLRSGTQADNIQDAIERNRANFDGLAKGRANKAAGLEAKLQSQEKQCPNCQATKPLDAFHKARGSADGRQGWCKSCRSQKLRDAWQNDPGFRERELARKRERRAAQPKADNSPRTHCGNDHELTPENRGARGQCKQCARDRARRAQEKKRANVEAVA
;
A
#
# COMPACT_ATOMS: atom_id res chain seq x y z
N MET A 1 2.61 1.09 -32.28
CA MET A 1 2.19 2.40 -32.80
C MET A 1 1.98 2.27 -34.30
N LYS A 2 0.91 2.81 -34.88
CA LYS A 2 0.74 2.77 -36.34
C LYS A 2 1.77 3.71 -36.98
N ARG A 3 2.34 3.29 -38.10
CA ARG A 3 3.49 3.96 -38.75
C ARG A 3 3.19 5.42 -39.13
N ASP A 4 1.96 5.70 -39.56
CA ASP A 4 1.55 7.04 -40.02
C ASP A 4 1.37 8.04 -38.87
N GLU A 5 0.89 7.57 -37.72
CA GLU A 5 0.73 8.39 -36.51
C GLU A 5 2.10 8.81 -35.95
N LEU A 6 3.10 7.92 -36.03
CA LEU A 6 4.48 8.22 -35.66
C LEU A 6 5.09 9.28 -36.58
N ILE A 7 4.86 9.18 -37.90
CA ILE A 7 5.38 10.14 -38.87
C ILE A 7 4.80 11.54 -38.59
N GLY A 8 3.49 11.65 -38.34
CA GLY A 8 2.85 12.93 -38.00
C GLY A 8 3.45 13.58 -36.75
N ALA A 9 3.69 12.78 -35.70
CA ALA A 9 4.32 13.26 -34.47
C ALA A 9 5.77 13.75 -34.70
N ILE A 10 6.55 13.02 -35.51
CA ILE A 10 7.93 13.41 -35.86
C ILE A 10 7.95 14.73 -36.64
N VAL A 11 7.06 14.89 -37.63
CA VAL A 11 6.96 16.12 -38.42
C VAL A 11 6.58 17.30 -37.52
N SER A 12 5.58 17.13 -36.66
CA SER A 12 5.16 18.15 -35.70
C SER A 12 6.26 18.49 -34.68
N PHE A 13 7.06 17.51 -34.28
CA PHE A 13 8.21 17.74 -33.42
C PHE A 13 9.25 18.64 -34.10
N TRP A 14 9.70 18.29 -35.31
CA TRP A 14 10.74 19.06 -36.00
C TRP A 14 10.30 20.45 -36.43
N SER A 15 9.00 20.69 -36.63
CA SER A 15 8.48 22.04 -36.89
C SER A 15 8.53 22.97 -35.66
N GLN A 16 8.67 22.41 -34.46
CA GLN A 16 8.68 23.12 -33.18
C GLN A 16 10.04 23.10 -32.47
N VAL A 17 11.10 22.63 -33.14
CA VAL A 17 12.47 22.63 -32.62
C VAL A 17 13.32 23.60 -33.41
N ARG A 18 13.76 24.69 -32.76
CA ARG A 18 14.76 25.61 -33.30
C ARG A 18 16.15 25.02 -33.08
N ARG A 19 16.75 24.50 -34.15
CA ARG A 19 18.11 23.93 -34.14
C ARG A 19 19.16 25.03 -34.28
N ASP A 20 20.27 24.88 -33.56
CA ASP A 20 21.38 25.84 -33.54
C ASP A 20 22.71 25.11 -33.29
N GLY A 21 23.21 24.41 -34.33
CA GLY A 21 24.49 23.70 -34.27
C GLY A 21 24.66 22.78 -33.06
N ASP A 22 25.76 22.98 -32.33
CA ASP A 22 26.11 22.30 -31.08
C ASP A 22 25.44 22.92 -29.84
N ARG A 23 24.75 24.06 -29.97
CA ARG A 23 24.03 24.72 -28.88
C ARG A 23 22.71 24.01 -28.57
N CYS A 24 21.99 24.53 -27.58
CA CYS A 24 20.67 24.02 -27.23
C CYS A 24 19.68 24.16 -28.39
N TRP A 25 19.01 23.05 -28.75
CA TRP A 25 17.92 23.09 -29.71
C TRP A 25 16.62 23.37 -28.96
N LEU A 26 16.10 24.59 -29.05
CA LEU A 26 15.00 25.04 -28.20
C LEU A 26 13.64 24.60 -28.76
N TRP A 27 12.87 23.96 -27.90
CA TRP A 27 11.45 23.70 -28.12
C TRP A 27 10.66 25.01 -28.08
N THR A 28 9.81 25.23 -29.08
CA THR A 28 8.96 26.42 -29.22
C THR A 28 7.46 26.10 -29.16
N GLY A 29 7.11 24.84 -28.87
CA GLY A 29 5.74 24.38 -28.75
C GLY A 29 5.17 24.49 -27.33
N GLU A 30 4.16 23.67 -27.04
CA GLU A 30 3.49 23.68 -25.75
C GLU A 30 4.40 23.20 -24.60
N LEU A 31 4.22 23.78 -23.42
CA LEU A 31 4.91 23.42 -22.19
C LEU A 31 3.97 22.72 -21.21
N ASN A 32 4.51 21.84 -20.37
CA ASN A 32 3.78 21.32 -19.21
C ASN A 32 3.84 22.30 -18.02
N SER A 33 3.13 21.96 -16.93
CA SER A 33 3.12 22.79 -15.71
C SER A 33 4.48 22.90 -15.00
N THR A 34 5.46 22.09 -15.38
CA THR A 34 6.82 22.12 -14.82
C THR A 34 7.85 22.75 -15.76
N GLY A 35 7.41 23.37 -16.87
CA GLY A 35 8.26 24.12 -17.80
C GLY A 35 8.97 23.29 -18.88
N TYR A 36 8.66 22.00 -19.01
CA TYR A 36 9.21 21.15 -20.07
C TYR A 36 8.34 21.17 -21.31
N GLY A 37 8.97 21.19 -22.48
CA GLY A 37 8.30 21.02 -23.76
C GLY A 37 7.56 19.69 -23.85
N ARG A 38 6.34 19.70 -24.37
CA ARG A 38 5.53 18.50 -24.60
C ARG A 38 4.94 18.50 -26.01
N LEU A 39 4.80 17.30 -26.56
CA LEU A 39 4.06 17.03 -27.77
C LEU A 39 2.89 16.12 -27.43
N GLU A 40 1.73 16.44 -28.00
CA GLU A 40 0.51 15.65 -27.84
C GLU A 40 -0.12 15.39 -29.21
N TRP A 41 -0.67 14.20 -29.41
CA TRP A 41 -1.34 13.83 -30.66
C TRP A 41 -2.46 12.84 -30.39
N TRP A 42 -3.35 12.69 -31.38
CA TRP A 42 -4.42 11.70 -31.32
C TRP A 42 -3.95 10.38 -31.96
N SER A 43 -4.15 9.27 -31.24
CA SER A 43 -4.02 7.91 -31.76
C SER A 43 -5.37 7.22 -31.62
N GLY A 44 -6.12 7.16 -32.72
CA GLY A 44 -7.53 6.79 -32.70
C GLY A 44 -8.34 7.66 -31.72
N ALA A 45 -8.99 7.03 -30.74
CA ALA A 45 -9.78 7.73 -29.72
C ALA A 45 -8.97 8.19 -28.49
N LYS A 46 -7.66 7.94 -28.44
CA LYS A 46 -6.82 8.25 -27.28
C LYS A 46 -5.88 9.43 -27.59
N ARG A 47 -5.74 10.34 -26.63
CA ARG A 47 -4.73 11.41 -26.67
C ARG A 47 -3.43 10.88 -26.08
N GLU A 48 -2.40 10.79 -26.91
CA GLU A 48 -1.05 10.42 -26.50
C GLU A 48 -0.22 11.69 -26.23
N ARG A 49 0.79 11.54 -25.37
CA ARG A 49 1.66 12.64 -24.95
C ARG A 49 3.08 12.16 -24.71
N ILE A 50 4.06 12.98 -25.08
CA ILE A 50 5.48 12.74 -24.82
C ILE A 50 6.19 14.07 -24.53
N LEU A 51 7.22 14.04 -23.68
CA LEU A 51 8.09 15.21 -23.50
C LEU A 51 9.00 15.38 -24.70
N ALA A 52 9.19 16.61 -25.15
CA ALA A 52 9.94 16.94 -26.36
C ALA A 52 11.38 16.41 -26.32
N HIS A 53 12.09 16.60 -25.19
CA HIS A 53 13.44 16.08 -25.02
C HIS A 53 13.50 14.55 -25.01
N ARG A 54 12.47 13.86 -24.48
CA ARG A 54 12.41 12.39 -24.51
C ARG A 54 12.22 11.88 -25.94
N LEU A 55 11.37 12.54 -26.73
CA LEU A 55 11.20 12.23 -28.14
C LEU A 55 12.51 12.47 -28.91
N ALA A 56 13.21 13.57 -28.65
CA ALA A 56 14.50 13.87 -29.27
C ALA A 56 15.54 12.77 -29.01
N TYR A 57 15.66 12.32 -27.76
CA TYR A 57 16.54 11.23 -27.37
C TYR A 57 16.18 9.94 -28.11
N LEU A 58 14.91 9.54 -28.07
CA LEU A 58 14.41 8.33 -28.75
C LEU A 58 14.67 8.34 -30.25
N LEU A 59 14.46 9.47 -30.93
CA LEU A 59 14.67 9.57 -32.37
C LEU A 59 16.14 9.45 -32.77
N PHE A 60 17.07 9.81 -31.88
CA PHE A 60 18.49 9.82 -32.19
C PHE A 60 19.21 8.54 -31.76
N THR A 61 18.84 7.96 -30.61
CA THR A 61 19.49 6.75 -30.09
C THR A 61 18.74 5.46 -30.45
N GLY A 62 17.42 5.53 -30.55
CA GLY A 62 16.57 4.34 -30.70
C GLY A 62 16.46 3.48 -29.44
N ASP A 63 16.99 3.94 -28.30
CA ASP A 63 16.99 3.16 -27.05
C ASP A 63 15.59 3.01 -26.46
N ASP A 64 15.34 1.90 -25.78
CA ASP A 64 14.20 1.78 -24.88
C ASP A 64 14.47 2.51 -23.56
N ILE A 65 13.68 3.55 -23.29
CA ILE A 65 13.76 4.36 -22.07
C ILE A 65 12.67 3.99 -21.05
N ALA A 66 12.08 2.79 -21.16
CA ALA A 66 11.14 2.28 -20.18
C ALA A 66 11.76 2.25 -18.77
N GLY A 67 11.08 2.88 -17.81
CA GLY A 67 11.60 3.00 -16.44
C GLY A 67 12.77 3.98 -16.25
N LEU A 68 13.30 4.55 -17.34
CA LEU A 68 14.38 5.54 -17.32
C LEU A 68 13.85 6.97 -17.48
N VAL A 69 14.69 7.91 -17.06
CA VAL A 69 14.53 9.34 -17.30
C VAL A 69 15.59 9.83 -18.26
N VAL A 70 15.25 10.86 -19.05
CA VAL A 70 16.19 11.55 -19.92
C VAL A 70 16.55 12.86 -19.22
N ARG A 71 17.83 13.06 -19.01
CA ARG A 71 18.43 14.14 -18.22
C ARG A 71 19.15 15.11 -19.15
N HIS A 72 19.20 16.38 -18.76
CA HIS A 72 19.90 17.43 -19.49
C HIS A 72 21.28 17.68 -18.89
N ASP A 73 22.33 17.62 -19.71
CA ASP A 73 23.67 18.07 -19.33
C ASP A 73 23.77 19.62 -19.32
N CYS A 74 22.89 20.29 -20.08
CA CYS A 74 22.89 21.75 -20.29
C CYS A 74 21.94 22.55 -19.37
N ASP A 75 21.21 21.88 -18.46
CA ASP A 75 20.20 22.47 -17.55
C ASP A 75 19.14 23.36 -18.23
N THR A 76 18.92 23.20 -19.53
CA THR A 76 17.92 23.96 -20.30
C THR A 76 16.70 23.06 -20.55
N PRO A 77 15.56 23.23 -19.84
CA PRO A 77 14.42 22.31 -19.92
C PRO A 77 13.79 22.19 -21.31
N LEU A 78 13.94 23.24 -22.13
CA LEU A 78 13.45 23.30 -23.51
C LEU A 78 14.43 22.69 -24.53
N CYS A 79 15.63 22.29 -24.11
CA CYS A 79 16.64 21.74 -25.01
C CYS A 79 16.23 20.34 -25.49
N CYS A 80 16.28 20.16 -26.80
CA CYS A 80 16.03 18.92 -27.53
C CYS A 80 17.27 18.46 -28.32
N ASN A 81 18.45 19.03 -28.06
CA ASN A 81 19.68 18.59 -28.73
C ASN A 81 20.13 17.24 -28.15
N PRO A 82 20.16 16.13 -28.91
CA PRO A 82 20.55 14.82 -28.41
C PRO A 82 21.94 14.78 -27.77
N ALA A 83 22.87 15.63 -28.22
CA ALA A 83 24.21 15.72 -27.65
C ALA A 83 24.19 16.18 -26.17
N HIS A 84 23.15 16.93 -25.77
CA HIS A 84 22.94 17.45 -24.41
C HIS A 84 22.03 16.56 -23.56
N LEU A 85 21.64 15.38 -24.06
CA LEU A 85 20.72 14.47 -23.40
C LEU A 85 21.41 13.16 -23.02
N ARG A 86 21.07 12.64 -21.85
CA ARG A 86 21.54 11.35 -21.33
C ARG A 86 20.38 10.57 -20.74
N SER A 87 20.33 9.27 -20.95
CA SER A 87 19.45 8.40 -20.17
C SER A 87 20.03 8.18 -18.76
N GLY A 88 19.16 7.88 -17.82
CA GLY A 88 19.55 7.57 -16.44
C GLY A 88 18.38 7.11 -15.60
N THR A 89 18.69 6.78 -14.35
CA THR A 89 17.70 6.43 -13.35
C THR A 89 17.14 7.68 -12.67
N GLN A 90 16.04 7.50 -11.91
CA GLN A 90 15.56 8.59 -11.06
C GLN A 90 16.54 8.97 -9.95
N ALA A 91 17.41 8.05 -9.52
CA ALA A 91 18.45 8.36 -8.56
C ALA A 91 19.48 9.32 -9.17
N ASP A 92 19.89 9.10 -10.42
CA ASP A 92 20.83 9.97 -11.13
C ASP A 92 20.26 11.38 -11.33
N ASN A 93 18.98 11.50 -11.68
CA ASN A 93 18.31 12.79 -11.81
C ASN A 93 18.18 13.54 -10.47
N ILE A 94 17.96 12.82 -9.37
CA ILE A 94 17.99 13.42 -8.02
C ILE A 94 19.40 13.89 -7.68
N GLN A 95 20.43 13.08 -8.00
CA GLN A 95 21.82 13.42 -7.77
C GLN A 95 22.22 14.69 -8.53
N ASP A 96 21.86 14.80 -9.82
CA ASP A 96 22.08 16.02 -10.62
C ASP A 96 21.42 17.24 -9.96
N ALA A 97 20.18 17.09 -9.45
CA ALA A 97 19.48 18.16 -8.78
C ALA A 97 20.17 18.59 -7.47
N ILE A 98 20.77 17.65 -6.73
CA ILE A 98 21.54 17.95 -5.51
C ILE A 98 22.85 18.66 -5.87
N GLU A 99 23.64 18.09 -6.77
CA GLU A 99 24.93 18.65 -7.21
C GLU A 99 24.78 20.07 -7.78
N ARG A 100 23.65 20.33 -8.43
CA ARG A 100 23.35 21.63 -9.06
C ARG A 100 22.51 22.55 -8.15
N ASN A 101 22.37 22.24 -6.86
CA ASN A 101 21.62 23.02 -5.88
C ASN A 101 20.16 23.34 -6.28
N ARG A 102 19.53 22.44 -7.05
CA ARG A 102 18.11 22.52 -7.45
C ARG A 102 17.18 21.68 -6.57
N ALA A 103 17.73 20.93 -5.62
CA ALA A 103 16.96 20.12 -4.68
C ALA A 103 16.26 21.01 -3.63
N ASN A 104 14.93 20.96 -3.58
CA ASN A 104 14.13 21.68 -2.58
C ASN A 104 14.02 20.87 -1.27
N PHE A 105 15.09 20.90 -0.47
CA PHE A 105 15.14 20.19 0.81
C PHE A 105 14.10 20.71 1.83
N ASP A 106 13.82 22.00 1.83
CA ASP A 106 12.79 22.61 2.70
C ASP A 106 11.39 22.08 2.39
N GLY A 107 11.04 21.96 1.11
CA GLY A 107 9.78 21.38 0.66
C GLY A 107 9.65 19.91 1.06
N LEU A 108 10.74 19.14 0.93
CA LEU A 108 10.80 17.73 1.36
C LEU A 108 10.63 17.59 2.89
N ALA A 109 11.30 18.43 3.68
CA ALA A 109 11.19 18.43 5.13
C ALA A 109 9.76 18.78 5.58
N LYS A 110 9.17 19.83 5.00
CA LYS A 110 7.77 20.20 5.24
C LYS A 110 6.81 19.06 4.86
N GLY A 111 7.03 18.41 3.73
CA GLY A 111 6.23 17.24 3.30
C GLY A 111 6.29 16.07 4.30
N ARG A 112 7.48 15.76 4.84
CA ARG A 112 7.65 14.74 5.88
C ARG A 112 6.96 15.13 7.18
N ALA A 113 7.12 16.38 7.64
CA ALA A 113 6.48 16.88 8.85
C ALA A 113 4.94 16.84 8.73
N ASN A 114 4.38 17.28 7.61
CA ASN A 114 2.93 17.22 7.35
C ASN A 114 2.40 15.78 7.36
N LYS A 115 3.16 14.84 6.80
CA LYS A 115 2.80 13.41 6.82
C LYS A 115 2.81 12.85 8.24
N ALA A 116 3.80 13.24 9.06
CA ALA A 116 3.88 12.84 10.46
C ALA A 116 2.70 13.41 11.27
N ALA A 117 2.42 14.71 11.13
CA ALA A 117 1.28 15.36 11.79
C ALA A 117 -0.06 14.72 11.41
N GLY A 118 -0.26 14.41 10.12
CA GLY A 118 -1.47 13.71 9.65
C GLY A 118 -1.58 12.27 10.14
N LEU A 119 -0.45 11.60 10.42
CA LEU A 119 -0.44 10.28 11.03
C LEU A 119 -0.78 10.38 12.52
N GLU A 120 -0.16 11.31 13.24
CA GLU A 120 -0.41 11.54 14.66
C GLU A 120 -1.87 11.89 14.94
N ALA A 121 -2.46 12.80 14.15
CA ALA A 121 -3.88 13.13 14.23
C ALA A 121 -4.79 11.89 14.04
N LYS A 122 -4.41 10.95 13.17
CA LYS A 122 -5.15 9.69 12.97
C LYS A 122 -5.02 8.74 14.15
N LEU A 123 -3.86 8.67 14.80
CA LEU A 123 -3.67 7.84 15.99
C LEU A 123 -4.45 8.38 17.20
N GLN A 124 -4.60 9.70 17.31
CA GLN A 124 -5.29 10.35 18.43
C GLN A 124 -6.83 10.36 18.26
N SER A 125 -7.34 10.29 17.04
CA SER A 125 -8.79 10.30 16.78
C SER A 125 -9.50 9.04 17.29
N GLN A 126 -10.58 9.21 18.07
CA GLN A 126 -11.44 8.10 18.52
C GLN A 126 -12.54 7.73 17.52
N GLU A 127 -12.67 8.50 16.44
CA GLU A 127 -13.66 8.28 15.39
C GLU A 127 -13.02 8.34 14.00
N LYS A 128 -13.69 7.71 13.03
CA LYS A 128 -13.31 7.85 11.63
C LYS A 128 -14.47 7.64 10.67
N GLN A 129 -14.31 8.18 9.46
CA GLN A 129 -15.28 8.05 8.39
C GLN A 129 -15.13 6.71 7.66
N CYS A 130 -16.25 6.01 7.46
CA CYS A 130 -16.29 4.83 6.60
C CYS A 130 -16.41 5.27 5.13
N PRO A 131 -15.50 4.90 4.21
CA PRO A 131 -15.56 5.37 2.82
C PRO A 131 -16.72 4.76 2.02
N ASN A 132 -17.33 3.68 2.49
CA ASN A 132 -18.46 3.05 1.81
C ASN A 132 -19.80 3.73 2.11
N CYS A 133 -20.06 4.08 3.37
CA CYS A 133 -21.31 4.73 3.78
C CYS A 133 -21.15 6.20 4.19
N GLN A 134 -19.93 6.72 4.13
CA GLN A 134 -19.53 8.10 4.46
C GLN A 134 -19.85 8.59 5.87
N ALA A 135 -20.45 7.76 6.73
CA ALA A 135 -20.69 8.08 8.13
C ALA A 135 -19.39 8.08 8.95
N THR A 136 -19.22 9.11 9.79
CA THR A 136 -18.26 9.14 10.89
C THR A 136 -18.74 8.25 12.02
N LYS A 137 -17.89 7.32 12.47
CA LYS A 137 -18.23 6.33 13.50
C LYS A 137 -17.06 6.16 14.46
N PRO A 138 -17.30 5.75 15.71
CA PRO A 138 -16.23 5.41 16.64
C PRO A 138 -15.36 4.27 16.11
N LEU A 139 -14.08 4.24 16.51
CA LEU A 139 -13.11 3.23 16.06
C LEU A 139 -13.56 1.79 16.35
N ASP A 140 -14.35 1.57 17.38
CA ASP A 140 -14.93 0.28 17.74
C ASP A 140 -15.99 -0.24 16.75
N ALA A 141 -16.57 0.64 15.94
CA ALA A 141 -17.41 0.29 14.80
C ALA A 141 -16.62 -0.34 13.63
N PHE A 142 -15.29 -0.45 13.74
CA PHE A 142 -14.39 -1.03 12.75
C PHE A 142 -13.63 -2.25 13.31
N HIS A 143 -13.42 -3.27 12.47
CA HIS A 143 -12.64 -4.45 12.87
C HIS A 143 -11.17 -4.10 13.08
N LYS A 144 -10.47 -4.85 13.94
CA LYS A 144 -9.03 -4.69 14.19
C LYS A 144 -8.23 -4.98 12.91
N ALA A 145 -7.20 -4.18 12.64
CA ALA A 145 -6.28 -4.32 11.53
C ALA A 145 -4.86 -3.95 11.97
N ARG A 146 -4.01 -4.97 12.22
CA ARG A 146 -2.65 -4.78 12.77
C ARG A 146 -1.71 -3.97 11.87
N GLY A 147 -2.01 -3.82 10.57
CA GLY A 147 -1.24 -3.02 9.63
C GLY A 147 -1.78 -1.62 9.37
N SER A 148 -2.84 -1.20 10.07
CA SER A 148 -3.38 0.16 9.93
C SER A 148 -2.76 1.09 10.97
N ALA A 149 -2.55 2.35 10.61
CA ALA A 149 -2.04 3.39 11.50
C ALA A 149 -2.83 3.50 12.82
N ASP A 150 -4.15 3.44 12.74
CA ASP A 150 -5.09 3.51 13.87
C ASP A 150 -5.46 2.10 14.43
N GLY A 151 -4.84 1.04 13.91
CA GLY A 151 -5.16 -0.34 14.29
C GLY A 151 -6.55 -0.83 13.85
N ARG A 152 -7.27 -0.11 12.98
CA ARG A 152 -8.64 -0.46 12.55
C ARG A 152 -8.79 -0.55 11.03
N GLN A 153 -9.68 -1.41 10.55
CA GLN A 153 -10.04 -1.55 9.14
C GLN A 153 -10.64 -0.25 8.57
N GLY A 154 -10.51 0.00 7.26
CA GLY A 154 -11.06 1.21 6.63
C GLY A 154 -12.59 1.25 6.59
N TRP A 155 -13.26 0.11 6.50
CA TRP A 155 -14.73 0.04 6.40
C TRP A 155 -15.35 -0.36 7.73
N CYS A 156 -16.49 0.26 8.06
CA CYS A 156 -17.22 -0.10 9.27
C CYS A 156 -17.78 -1.53 9.18
N LYS A 157 -18.02 -2.14 10.34
CA LYS A 157 -18.54 -3.51 10.50
C LYS A 157 -19.80 -3.74 9.66
N SER A 158 -20.74 -2.79 9.65
CA SER A 158 -21.99 -2.94 8.90
C SER A 158 -21.76 -3.03 7.38
N CYS A 159 -20.94 -2.14 6.82
CA CYS A 159 -20.61 -2.17 5.39
C CYS A 159 -19.80 -3.41 5.02
N ARG A 160 -18.89 -3.87 5.91
CA ARG A 160 -18.13 -5.11 5.71
C ARG A 160 -19.08 -6.32 5.65
N SER A 161 -20.04 -6.40 6.57
CA SER A 161 -21.03 -7.47 6.62
C SER A 161 -21.98 -7.44 5.42
N GLN A 162 -22.39 -6.26 4.97
CA GLN A 162 -23.21 -6.10 3.76
C GLN A 162 -22.48 -6.62 2.53
N LYS A 163 -21.24 -6.17 2.29
CA LYS A 163 -20.42 -6.67 1.17
C LYS A 163 -20.29 -8.19 1.19
N LEU A 164 -20.13 -8.79 2.37
CA LEU A 164 -20.07 -10.24 2.50
C LEU A 164 -21.38 -10.89 2.08
N ARG A 165 -22.53 -10.40 2.58
CA ARG A 165 -23.86 -10.91 2.18
C ARG A 165 -24.09 -10.79 0.67
N ASP A 166 -23.75 -9.65 0.09
CA ASP A 166 -23.92 -9.41 -1.34
C ASP A 166 -23.06 -10.39 -2.16
N ALA A 167 -21.84 -10.70 -1.71
CA ALA A 167 -21.00 -11.71 -2.35
C ALA A 167 -21.60 -13.12 -2.23
N TRP A 168 -22.16 -13.48 -1.06
CA TRP A 168 -22.84 -14.78 -0.90
C TRP A 168 -24.07 -14.93 -1.80
N GLN A 169 -24.77 -13.83 -2.10
CA GLN A 169 -25.98 -13.85 -2.92
C GLN A 169 -25.69 -13.80 -4.41
N ASN A 170 -24.70 -13.00 -4.82
CA ASN A 170 -24.52 -12.61 -6.22
C ASN A 170 -23.31 -13.27 -6.91
N ASP A 171 -22.44 -13.97 -6.18
CA ASP A 171 -21.24 -14.58 -6.73
C ASP A 171 -21.27 -16.11 -6.54
N PRO A 172 -21.68 -16.87 -7.58
CA PRO A 172 -21.86 -18.32 -7.51
C PRO A 172 -20.61 -19.09 -7.08
N GLY A 173 -19.41 -18.54 -7.29
CA GLY A 173 -18.14 -19.19 -6.92
C GLY A 173 -17.51 -18.67 -5.62
N PHE A 174 -18.17 -17.74 -4.92
CA PHE A 174 -17.62 -17.15 -3.71
C PHE A 174 -17.45 -18.18 -2.59
N ARG A 175 -18.43 -19.06 -2.43
CA ARG A 175 -18.44 -20.11 -1.40
C ARG A 175 -17.27 -21.08 -1.57
N GLU A 176 -17.04 -21.56 -2.77
CA GLU A 176 -15.95 -22.50 -3.09
C GLU A 176 -14.59 -21.87 -2.79
N ARG A 177 -14.37 -20.63 -3.24
CA ARG A 177 -13.12 -19.90 -2.96
C ARG A 177 -12.89 -19.66 -1.47
N GLU A 178 -13.94 -19.32 -0.73
CA GLU A 178 -13.88 -19.13 0.72
C GLU A 178 -13.53 -20.43 1.46
N LEU A 179 -14.13 -21.55 1.04
CA LEU A 179 -13.84 -22.88 1.60
C LEU A 179 -12.41 -23.32 1.27
N ALA A 180 -11.95 -23.11 0.03
CA ALA A 180 -10.58 -23.39 -0.38
C ALA A 180 -9.58 -22.61 0.48
N ARG A 181 -9.76 -21.30 0.64
CA ARG A 181 -8.91 -20.45 1.49
C ARG A 181 -8.87 -20.90 2.95
N LYS A 182 -10.00 -21.37 3.49
CA LYS A 182 -10.06 -21.92 4.87
C LYS A 182 -9.27 -23.22 4.99
N ARG A 183 -9.36 -24.11 3.98
CA ARG A 183 -8.57 -25.35 3.92
C ARG A 183 -7.08 -25.04 3.86
N GLU A 184 -6.66 -24.12 3.00
CA GLU A 184 -5.27 -23.66 2.88
C GLU A 184 -4.75 -23.07 4.20
N ARG A 185 -5.49 -22.15 4.84
CA ARG A 185 -5.08 -21.60 6.15
C ARG A 185 -4.94 -22.67 7.22
N ARG A 186 -5.83 -23.66 7.24
CA ARG A 186 -5.75 -24.77 8.20
C ARG A 186 -4.55 -25.67 7.92
N ALA A 187 -4.24 -25.92 6.65
CA ALA A 187 -3.06 -26.68 6.25
C ALA A 187 -1.75 -25.93 6.56
N ALA A 188 -1.75 -24.61 6.41
CA ALA A 188 -0.60 -23.75 6.69
C ALA A 188 -0.39 -23.45 8.18
N GLN A 189 -1.36 -23.75 9.04
CA GLN A 189 -1.17 -23.62 10.49
C GLN A 189 -0.27 -24.76 10.98
N PRO A 190 0.83 -24.45 11.70
CA PRO A 190 1.59 -25.50 12.36
C PRO A 190 0.66 -26.24 13.32
N LYS A 191 0.69 -27.58 13.28
CA LYS A 191 0.03 -28.38 14.30
C LYS A 191 0.63 -27.94 15.64
N ALA A 192 -0.23 -27.56 16.58
CA ALA A 192 0.22 -27.19 17.92
C ALA A 192 1.12 -28.31 18.44
N ASP A 193 2.25 -27.92 19.04
CA ASP A 193 3.14 -28.87 19.67
C ASP A 193 2.35 -29.68 20.70
N ASN A 194 2.24 -30.98 20.44
CA ASN A 194 1.51 -31.90 21.31
C ASN A 194 2.40 -32.38 22.46
N SER A 195 3.57 -31.75 22.66
CA SER A 195 4.44 -31.99 23.79
C SER A 195 3.64 -31.92 25.09
N PRO A 196 3.86 -32.90 25.99
CA PRO A 196 3.13 -32.95 27.24
C PRO A 196 3.41 -31.68 28.03
N ARG A 197 2.34 -30.94 28.34
CA ARG A 197 2.43 -29.75 29.20
C ARG A 197 3.13 -30.11 30.51
N THR A 198 4.14 -29.33 30.89
CA THR A 198 4.84 -29.44 32.17
C THR A 198 4.05 -28.79 33.31
N HIS A 199 3.19 -27.82 33.00
CA HIS A 199 2.36 -27.11 33.97
C HIS A 199 0.92 -26.94 33.49
N CYS A 200 -0.02 -26.95 34.43
CA CYS A 200 -1.45 -26.68 34.16
C CYS A 200 -1.72 -25.18 33.99
N GLY A 201 -2.98 -24.78 33.72
CA GLY A 201 -3.35 -23.36 33.58
C GLY A 201 -3.31 -22.54 34.87
N ASN A 202 -3.08 -23.18 36.02
CA ASN A 202 -2.88 -22.55 37.33
C ASN A 202 -1.44 -22.75 37.83
N ASP A 203 -0.49 -22.98 36.91
CA ASP A 203 0.94 -23.17 37.19
C ASP A 203 1.33 -24.31 38.15
N HIS A 204 0.43 -25.24 38.45
CA HIS A 204 0.82 -26.50 39.11
C HIS A 204 1.58 -27.41 38.13
N GLU A 205 2.67 -28.00 38.62
CA GLU A 205 3.46 -29.00 37.91
C GLU A 205 2.63 -30.26 37.59
N LEU A 206 2.72 -30.73 36.35
CA LEU A 206 1.97 -31.88 35.83
C LEU A 206 2.83 -33.14 35.78
N THR A 207 3.06 -33.73 36.96
CA THR A 207 3.67 -35.07 37.08
C THR A 207 2.68 -36.18 36.67
N PRO A 208 3.14 -37.41 36.37
CA PRO A 208 2.25 -38.57 36.15
C PRO A 208 1.25 -38.79 37.29
N GLU A 209 1.66 -38.52 38.52
CA GLU A 209 0.86 -38.67 39.74
C GLU A 209 -0.16 -37.53 39.92
N ASN A 210 0.15 -36.31 39.46
CA ASN A 210 -0.74 -35.14 39.53
C ASN A 210 -1.63 -34.98 38.29
N ARG A 211 -1.49 -35.83 37.27
CA ARG A 211 -2.34 -35.78 36.07
C ARG A 211 -3.65 -36.55 36.29
N GLY A 212 -4.78 -35.89 36.01
CA GLY A 212 -6.12 -36.47 36.08
C GLY A 212 -6.61 -37.03 34.74
N ALA A 213 -7.64 -37.89 34.79
CA ALA A 213 -8.16 -38.63 33.64
C ALA A 213 -8.68 -37.78 32.45
N ARG A 214 -8.98 -36.49 32.67
CA ARG A 214 -9.45 -35.56 31.62
C ARG A 214 -8.43 -34.47 31.28
N GLY A 215 -7.16 -34.70 31.59
CA GLY A 215 -6.06 -33.75 31.29
C GLY A 215 -5.95 -32.55 32.25
N GLN A 216 -6.75 -32.50 33.33
CA GLN A 216 -6.58 -31.52 34.40
C GLN A 216 -5.61 -31.99 35.50
N CYS A 217 -5.02 -31.05 36.24
CA CYS A 217 -4.22 -31.36 37.42
C CYS A 217 -5.10 -31.81 38.60
N LYS A 218 -4.70 -32.82 39.38
CA LYS A 218 -5.50 -33.36 40.50
C LYS A 218 -5.73 -32.31 41.57
N GLN A 219 -4.75 -31.43 41.83
CA GLN A 219 -4.90 -30.29 42.72
C GLN A 219 -6.02 -29.32 42.25
N CYS A 220 -6.02 -28.96 40.98
CA CYS A 220 -7.04 -28.12 40.33
C CYS A 220 -8.44 -28.75 40.44
N ALA A 221 -8.52 -30.08 40.31
CA ALA A 221 -9.76 -30.82 40.46
C ALA A 221 -10.28 -30.78 41.91
N ARG A 222 -9.40 -30.94 42.90
CA ARG A 222 -9.73 -30.81 44.33
C ARG A 222 -10.18 -29.40 44.67
N ASP A 223 -9.47 -28.36 44.20
CA ASP A 223 -9.85 -26.98 44.44
C ASP A 223 -11.22 -26.65 43.84
N ARG A 224 -11.50 -27.16 42.63
CA ARG A 224 -12.81 -27.00 42.00
C ARG A 224 -13.91 -27.72 42.81
N ALA A 225 -13.63 -28.92 43.30
CA ALA A 225 -14.56 -29.66 44.15
C ALA A 225 -14.83 -28.93 45.48
N ARG A 226 -13.78 -28.39 46.12
CA ARG A 226 -13.88 -27.58 47.34
C ARG A 226 -14.76 -26.34 47.12
N ARG A 227 -14.46 -25.54 46.08
CA ARG A 227 -15.27 -24.36 45.71
C ARG A 227 -16.73 -24.71 45.42
N ALA A 228 -16.99 -25.87 44.81
CA ALA A 228 -18.35 -26.33 44.55
C ALA A 228 -19.09 -26.72 45.85
N GLN A 229 -18.40 -27.34 46.82
CA GLN A 229 -18.95 -27.66 48.14
C GLN A 229 -19.22 -26.41 48.96
N GLU A 230 -18.28 -25.45 49.00
CA GLU A 230 -18.44 -24.15 49.65
C GLU A 230 -19.66 -23.41 49.09
N LYS A 231 -19.80 -23.35 47.76
CA LYS A 231 -20.97 -22.74 47.12
C LYS A 231 -22.28 -23.44 47.45
N LYS A 232 -22.30 -24.77 47.52
CA LYS A 232 -23.48 -25.53 47.94
C LYS A 232 -23.86 -25.21 49.39
N ARG A 233 -22.87 -25.17 50.30
CA ARG A 233 -23.09 -24.82 51.71
C ARG A 233 -23.62 -23.40 51.86
N ALA A 234 -23.00 -22.42 51.22
CA ALA A 234 -23.46 -21.03 51.22
C ALA A 234 -24.90 -20.89 50.67
N ASN A 235 -25.25 -21.67 49.64
CA ASN A 235 -26.62 -21.68 49.12
C ASN A 235 -27.63 -22.30 50.10
N VAL A 236 -27.24 -23.29 50.90
CA VAL A 236 -28.11 -23.87 51.94
C VAL A 236 -28.28 -22.88 53.10
N GLU A 237 -27.21 -22.22 53.53
CA GLU A 237 -27.24 -21.18 54.56
C GLU A 237 -28.03 -19.93 54.13
N ALA A 238 -28.05 -19.59 52.83
CA ALA A 238 -28.82 -18.45 52.30
C ALA A 238 -30.33 -18.73 52.12
N VAL A 239 -30.76 -19.99 52.27
CA VAL A 239 -32.16 -20.42 52.11
C VAL A 239 -32.79 -20.80 53.47
N ALA A 240 -32.00 -20.85 54.54
CA ALA A 240 -32.44 -21.05 55.93
C ALA A 240 -32.69 -19.71 56.63
#